data_AF-A0A9E5KDC3-F1
#
_entry.id   AF-A0A9E5KDC3-F1
#
_cell.length_a   1.000
_cell.length_b   1.000
_cell.length_c   1.000
_cell.angle_alpha   90.00
_cell.angle_beta   90.00
_cell.angle_gamma   90.00
#
_symmetry.space_group_name_H-M   'P 1'
#
loop_
_entity.id
_entity.type
_entity.pdbx_description
1 polymer ?
#
loop_
_entity_poly.entity_id
_entity_poly.type
_entity_poly.pdbx_seq_one_letter_code
_entity_poly.pdbx_strand_id
1 'polypeptide(L)'
;GGMEPYYPPQEKDPEDWSVVRVDTEVLRVALGGVESKLFFQPGAEGYLLVGLEATLDRDEDPCEIHFGDYRPVDGKLLPFKIIVSHAGRPYCRLEVQSWDLK
;
A
#
# COMPACT_ATOMS: atom_id res chain seq x y z
N GLY A 1 -5.81 8.96 12.92
CA GLY A 1 -4.51 8.84 12.25
C GLY A 1 -3.43 8.63 13.27
N GLY A 2 -2.20 8.37 12.81
CA GLY A 2 -1.04 8.08 13.65
C GLY A 2 0.08 7.43 12.84
N MET A 3 1.19 7.11 13.49
CA MET A 3 2.27 6.32 12.89
C MET A 3 1.98 4.83 13.07
N GLU A 4 2.00 4.05 11.99
CA GLU A 4 1.93 2.58 12.05
C GLU A 4 3.03 1.98 11.16
N PRO A 5 3.59 0.81 11.55
CA PRO A 5 4.46 0.07 10.67
C PRO A 5 3.66 -0.48 9.49
N TYR A 6 4.27 -0.45 8.31
CA TYR A 6 3.79 -1.05 7.09
C TYR A 6 4.83 -2.05 6.59
N TYR A 7 4.37 -3.20 6.11
CA TYR A 7 5.23 -4.28 5.62
C TYR A 7 4.91 -4.53 4.15
N PRO A 8 5.74 -4.02 3.22
CA PRO A 8 5.52 -4.22 1.79
C PRO A 8 5.56 -5.72 1.42
N PRO A 9 4.88 -6.15 0.35
CA PRO A 9 4.88 -7.54 -0.09
C PRO A 9 6.30 -8.02 -0.42
N GLN A 10 6.67 -9.17 0.12
CA GLN A 10 7.95 -9.82 -0.15
C GLN A 10 7.74 -11.01 -1.09
N GLU A 11 8.72 -11.30 -1.95
CA GLU A 11 8.69 -12.53 -2.76
C GLU A 11 8.89 -13.78 -1.91
N LYS A 12 9.62 -13.63 -0.81
CA LYS A 12 9.87 -14.64 0.22
C LYS A 12 9.90 -13.93 1.57
N ASP A 13 9.35 -14.57 2.58
CA ASP A 13 9.41 -14.04 3.95
C ASP A 13 10.86 -13.77 4.38
N PRO A 14 11.15 -12.56 4.89
CA PRO A 14 12.47 -12.24 5.41
C PRO A 14 12.70 -12.98 6.73
N GLU A 15 13.97 -13.27 7.03
CA GLU A 15 14.36 -13.83 8.34
C GLU A 15 14.08 -12.84 9.47
N ASP A 16 14.15 -11.54 9.17
CA ASP A 16 13.86 -10.45 10.09
C ASP A 16 12.94 -9.42 9.42
N TRP A 17 11.69 -9.38 9.89
CA TRP A 17 10.68 -8.44 9.40
C TRP A 17 10.97 -6.98 9.75
N SER A 18 11.84 -6.69 10.72
CA SER A 18 12.22 -5.32 11.06
C SER A 18 13.01 -4.63 9.95
N VAL A 19 13.70 -5.40 9.11
CA VAL A 19 14.51 -4.89 7.99
C VAL A 19 13.65 -4.38 6.85
N VAL A 20 12.46 -4.95 6.66
CA VAL A 20 11.52 -4.56 5.59
C VAL A 20 10.40 -3.64 6.08
N ARG A 21 10.41 -3.29 7.38
CA ARG A 21 9.44 -2.37 7.97
C ARG A 21 9.60 -0.99 7.35
N VAL A 22 8.47 -0.39 6.98
CA VAL A 22 8.35 1.01 6.60
C VAL A 22 7.51 1.72 7.65
N ASP A 23 7.99 2.83 8.20
CA ASP A 23 7.16 3.67 9.07
C ASP A 23 6.27 4.57 8.20
N THR A 24 4.97 4.56 8.49
CA THR A 24 3.98 5.29 7.69
C THR A 24 3.05 6.11 8.56
N GLU A 25 2.61 7.24 8.03
CA GLU A 25 1.46 7.96 8.56
C GLU A 25 0.18 7.32 8.01
N VAL A 26 -0.75 7.00 8.91
CA VAL A 26 -1.98 6.32 8.54
C VAL A 26 -3.18 7.26 8.59
N LEU A 27 -3.86 7.37 7.46
CA LEU A 27 -5.21 7.92 7.40
C LEU A 27 -6.22 6.77 7.53
N ARG A 28 -7.08 6.88 8.55
CA ARG A 28 -8.18 5.95 8.78
C ARG A 28 -9.45 6.56 8.20
N VAL A 29 -10.11 5.83 7.32
CA VAL A 29 -11.32 6.27 6.63
C VAL A 29 -12.39 5.20 6.76
N ALA A 30 -13.65 5.59 6.57
CA ALA A 30 -14.75 4.66 6.49
C ALA A 30 -15.74 5.10 5.40
N LEU A 31 -16.15 4.17 4.56
CA LEU A 31 -17.17 4.39 3.53
C LEU A 31 -18.14 3.21 3.52
N GLY A 32 -19.44 3.49 3.64
CA GLY A 32 -20.46 2.45 3.67
C GLY A 32 -20.35 1.47 4.84
N GLY A 33 -19.72 1.88 5.95
CA GLY A 33 -19.47 1.02 7.11
C GLY A 33 -18.23 0.14 7.02
N VAL A 34 -17.51 0.17 5.89
CA VAL A 34 -16.23 -0.53 5.73
C VAL A 34 -15.11 0.38 6.23
N GLU A 35 -14.36 -0.10 7.23
CA GLU A 35 -13.18 0.60 7.72
C GLU A 35 -11.99 0.34 6.78
N SER A 36 -11.20 1.38 6.53
CA SER A 36 -10.00 1.27 5.72
C SER A 36 -8.87 2.13 6.26
N LYS A 37 -7.64 1.70 5.97
CA LYS A 37 -6.41 2.41 6.27
C LYS A 37 -5.70 2.74 4.98
N LEU A 38 -5.16 3.95 4.90
CA LEU A 38 -4.27 4.38 3.83
C LEU A 38 -2.91 4.71 4.45
N PHE A 39 -1.86 4.06 3.96
CA PHE A 39 -0.51 4.12 4.52
C PHE A 39 0.34 5.05 3.67
N PHE A 40 0.78 6.16 4.26
CA PHE A 40 1.59 7.16 3.60
C PHE A 40 3.03 7.12 4.11
N GLN A 41 3.97 6.76 3.23
CA GLN A 41 5.38 6.83 3.53
C GLN A 41 5.90 8.25 3.28
N PRO A 42 6.51 8.93 4.26
CA PRO A 42 7.18 10.20 4.02
C PRO A 42 8.43 10.01 3.14
N GLY A 43 8.58 10.88 2.15
CA GLY A 43 9.72 10.94 1.23
C GLY A 43 10.20 12.37 1.04
N ALA A 44 11.26 12.54 0.24
CA ALA A 44 11.88 13.86 0.02
C ALA A 44 10.95 14.88 -0.65
N GLU A 45 10.02 14.42 -1.49
CA GLU A 45 9.11 15.26 -2.28
C GLU A 45 7.65 15.23 -1.77
N GLY A 46 7.43 14.74 -0.55
CA GLY A 46 6.11 14.60 0.06
C GLY A 46 5.82 13.17 0.48
N TYR A 47 4.56 12.75 0.45
CA TYR A 47 4.14 11.42 0.89
C TYR A 47 3.78 10.53 -0.30
N LEU A 48 4.18 9.26 -0.24
CA LEU A 48 3.76 8.23 -1.18
C LEU A 48 2.73 7.31 -0.51
N LEU A 49 1.60 7.09 -1.16
CA LEU A 49 0.64 6.07 -0.73
C LEU A 49 1.23 4.70 -1.04
N VAL A 50 1.72 3.99 -0.03
CA VAL A 50 2.40 2.70 -0.24
C VAL A 50 1.47 1.51 -0.05
N GLY A 51 0.34 1.69 0.64
CA GLY A 51 -0.62 0.64 0.91
C GLY A 51 -2.02 1.16 1.22
N LEU A 52 -3.01 0.30 1.00
CA LEU A 52 -4.38 0.44 1.45
C LEU A 52 -4.84 -0.89 2.03
N GLU A 53 -5.51 -0.86 3.18
CA GLU A 53 -6.15 -2.03 3.78
C GLU A 53 -7.64 -1.75 3.95
N ALA A 54 -8.49 -2.73 3.67
CA ALA A 54 -9.91 -2.70 3.97
C ALA A 54 -10.30 -3.96 4.73
N THR A 55 -11.01 -3.78 5.85
CA THR A 55 -11.46 -4.86 6.73
C THR A 55 -12.98 -4.89 6.72
N LEU A 56 -13.57 -5.98 6.22
CA LEU A 56 -15.02 -6.15 6.10
C LEU A 56 -15.64 -6.66 7.40
N ASP A 57 -14.94 -7.60 8.05
CA ASP A 57 -15.27 -8.14 9.37
C ASP A 57 -14.03 -8.05 10.26
N ARG A 58 -14.21 -7.75 11.55
CA ARG A 58 -13.11 -7.60 12.51
C ARG A 58 -12.35 -8.90 12.76
N ASP A 59 -12.99 -10.04 12.49
CA ASP A 59 -12.41 -11.37 12.66
C ASP A 59 -11.78 -11.91 11.35
N GLU A 60 -11.82 -11.14 10.25
CA GLU A 60 -11.22 -11.49 8.96
C GLU A 60 -9.92 -10.71 8.69
N ASP A 61 -9.01 -11.34 7.97
CA ASP A 61 -7.82 -10.67 7.45
C ASP A 61 -8.22 -9.55 6.47
N PRO A 62 -7.51 -8.42 6.44
CA PRO A 62 -7.81 -7.34 5.52
C PRO A 62 -7.57 -7.76 4.07
N CYS A 63 -8.35 -7.16 3.17
CA CYS A 63 -7.96 -7.05 1.76
C CYS A 63 -6.98 -5.88 1.63
N GLU A 64 -5.88 -6.11 0.91
CA GLU A 64 -4.78 -5.16 0.85
C GLU A 64 -4.46 -4.80 -0.61
N ILE A 65 -4.11 -3.54 -0.84
CA ILE A 65 -3.55 -3.07 -2.10
C ILE A 65 -2.21 -2.42 -1.79
N HIS A 66 -1.15 -2.92 -2.39
CA HIS A 66 0.21 -2.40 -2.22
C HIS A 66 0.63 -1.68 -3.50
N PHE A 67 1.17 -0.47 -3.33
CA PHE A 67 1.67 0.37 -4.41
C PHE A 67 3.20 0.45 -4.35
N GLY A 68 3.84 0.30 -5.50
CA GLY A 68 5.30 0.37 -5.58
C GLY A 68 5.77 0.78 -6.97
N ASP A 69 7.10 0.82 -7.11
CA ASP A 69 7.76 1.25 -8.35
C ASP A 69 7.24 2.61 -8.82
N TYR A 70 7.33 3.60 -7.94
CA TYR A 70 6.91 4.95 -8.24
C TYR A 70 7.86 5.59 -9.26
N ARG A 71 7.30 6.14 -10.34
CA ARG A 71 8.06 6.79 -11.41
C ARG A 71 7.46 8.16 -11.74
N PRO A 72 8.28 9.12 -12.19
CA PRO A 72 7.78 10.42 -12.62
C PRO A 72 7.02 10.30 -13.95
N VAL A 73 5.81 10.81 -14.00
CA VAL A 73 4.97 10.98 -15.19
C VAL A 73 4.37 12.38 -15.14
N ASP A 74 4.69 13.23 -16.11
CA ASP A 74 4.24 14.62 -16.22
C ASP A 74 4.35 15.41 -14.90
N GLY A 75 5.48 15.27 -14.22
CA GLY A 75 5.76 15.96 -12.95
C GLY A 75 5.06 15.40 -11.72
N LYS A 76 4.40 14.23 -11.82
CA LYS A 76 3.81 13.51 -10.69
C LYS A 76 4.48 12.16 -10.50
N LEU A 77 4.62 11.70 -9.26
CA LEU A 77 5.04 10.34 -8.97
C LEU A 77 3.82 9.41 -8.95
N LEU A 78 3.82 8.39 -9.82
CA LEU A 78 2.73 7.41 -9.93
C LEU A 78 3.26 5.97 -9.80
N PRO A 79 2.49 5.04 -9.23
CA PRO A 79 2.92 3.66 -9.06
C PRO A 79 2.88 2.91 -10.39
N PHE A 80 3.92 2.13 -10.68
CA PHE A 80 3.95 1.21 -11.82
C PHE A 80 3.73 -0.24 -11.41
N LYS A 81 3.76 -0.54 -10.11
CA LYS A 81 3.47 -1.85 -9.54
C LYS A 81 2.29 -1.75 -8.57
N ILE A 82 1.26 -2.55 -8.80
CA ILE A 82 0.09 -2.66 -7.90
C ILE A 82 -0.14 -4.13 -7.58
N ILE A 83 -0.13 -4.50 -6.31
CA ILE A 83 -0.41 -5.86 -5.84
C ILE A 83 -1.70 -5.83 -5.04
N VAL A 84 -2.64 -6.73 -5.35
CA VAL A 84 -3.85 -6.95 -4.55
C VAL A 84 -3.70 -8.28 -3.82
N SER A 85 -3.91 -8.30 -2.50
CA SER A 85 -3.74 -9.49 -1.65
C SER A 85 -4.85 -9.62 -0.61
N HIS A 86 -4.96 -10.83 -0.07
CA HIS A 86 -5.78 -11.15 1.09
C HIS A 86 -5.06 -12.24 1.90
N ALA A 87 -4.95 -12.04 3.22
CA ALA A 87 -4.25 -12.94 4.12
C ALA A 87 -2.80 -13.27 3.64
N GLY A 88 -2.06 -12.23 3.24
CA GLY A 88 -0.68 -12.35 2.72
C GLY A 88 -0.53 -13.04 1.35
N ARG A 89 -1.64 -13.46 0.72
CA ARG A 89 -1.61 -14.14 -0.58
C ARG A 89 -2.02 -13.17 -1.70
N PRO A 90 -1.17 -13.00 -2.74
CA PRO A 90 -1.50 -12.13 -3.86
C PRO A 90 -2.63 -12.74 -4.70
N TYR A 91 -3.72 -11.99 -4.85
CA TYR A 91 -4.79 -12.29 -5.79
C TYR A 91 -4.41 -11.88 -7.21
N CYS A 92 -3.87 -10.67 -7.38
CA CYS A 92 -3.33 -10.23 -8.67
C CYS A 92 -2.14 -9.28 -8.50
N ARG A 93 -1.32 -9.21 -9.55
CA ARG A 93 -0.23 -8.25 -9.70
C ARG A 93 -0.42 -7.52 -11.03
N LEU A 94 -0.38 -6.20 -10.99
CA LEU A 94 -0.53 -5.33 -12.14
C LEU A 94 0.77 -4.57 -12.35
N GLU A 95 1.34 -4.73 -13.54
CA GLU A 95 2.50 -3.97 -14.03
C GLU A 95 1.98 -2.91 -15.01
N VAL A 96 1.85 -1.67 -14.54
CA VAL A 96 1.33 -0.56 -15.33
C VAL A 96 2.35 -0.22 -16.41
N GLN A 97 1.93 -0.19 -17.67
CA GLN A 97 2.84 0.11 -18.79
C GLN A 97 2.98 1.62 -19.00
N SER A 98 1.88 2.37 -18.85
CA SER A 98 1.83 3.81 -18.98
C SER A 98 0.65 4.39 -18.23
N TRP A 99 0.75 5.67 -17.90
CA TRP A 99 -0.34 6.49 -17.38
C TRP A 99 -0.72 7.52 -18.44
N ASP A 100 -2.02 7.68 -18.67
CA ASP A 100 -2.59 8.75 -19.50
C ASP A 100 -3.31 9.73 -18.57
N LEU A 101 -2.64 10.85 -18.27
CA LEU A 101 -3.16 11.87 -17.37
C LEU A 101 -3.95 12.89 -18.17
N LYS A 102 -5.23 13.07 -17.81
CA LYS A 102 -6.10 14.11 -18.35
C LYS A 102 -5.95 15.43 -17.59
#